data_AF-A0AAD1G438-F1
#
_entry.id   AF-A0AAD1G438-F1
#
_cell.length_a   1.000
_cell.length_b   1.000
_cell.length_c   1.000
_cell.angle_alpha   90.00
_cell.angle_beta   90.00
_cell.angle_gamma   90.00
#
_symmetry.space_group_name_H-M   'P 1'
#
loop_
_entity.id
_entity.type
_entity.pdbx_description
1 polymer ?
#
loop_
_entity_poly.entity_id
_entity_poly.type
_entity_poly.pdbx_seq_one_letter_code
_entity_poly.pdbx_strand_id
1 'polypeptide(L)' 'MELLLNLQEKQDLSYLFISHDLDVIKAFCDKVLVISEGKVVETGTIKEVFDNPKHAYTKRLLESRL' A
#
# COMPACT_ATOMS: atom_id res chain seq x y z
N MET A 1 10.62 12.21 -2.97
CA MET A 1 9.43 12.12 -2.08
C MET A 1 9.69 12.56 -0.64
N GLU A 2 10.92 12.91 -0.26
CA GLU A 2 11.22 13.41 1.09
C GLU A 2 10.48 14.71 1.45
N LEU A 3 10.21 15.58 0.47
CA LEU A 3 9.47 16.81 0.71
C LEU A 3 8.05 16.54 1.23
N LEU A 4 7.36 15.56 0.65
CA LEU A 4 5.99 15.23 1.04
C LEU A 4 5.97 14.64 2.44
N LEU A 5 6.84 13.68 2.75
CA LEU A 5 6.95 13.08 4.09
C LEU A 5 7.25 14.14 5.17
N ASN A 6 8.18 15.05 4.90
CA ASN A 6 8.50 16.15 5.82
C ASN A 6 7.32 17.11 6.04
N LEU A 7 6.50 17.36 5.01
CA LEU A 7 5.30 18.16 5.15
C LEU A 7 4.21 17.43 5.94
N GLN A 8 4.09 16.11 5.78
CA GLN A 8 3.19 15.28 6.57
C GLN A 8 3.42 15.46 8.06
N GLU A 9 4.67 15.26 8.50
CA GLU A 9 5.04 15.33 9.91
C GLU A 9 4.92 16.74 10.48
N LYS A 10 5.23 17.77 9.68
CA LYS A 10 5.20 19.16 10.13
C LYS A 10 3.80 19.77 10.17
N GLN A 11 2.86 19.26 9.39
CA GLN A 11 1.53 19.86 9.18
C GLN A 11 0.38 18.90 9.57
N ASP A 12 0.69 17.75 10.15
CA ASP A 12 -0.26 16.70 10.56
C ASP A 12 -1.22 16.31 9.41
N LEU A 13 -0.64 16.08 8.23
CA LEU A 13 -1.40 15.76 7.01
C LEU A 13 -1.60 14.26 6.88
N SER A 14 -2.72 13.87 6.28
CA SER A 14 -2.95 12.50 5.81
C SER A 14 -2.77 12.44 4.29
N TYR A 15 -2.01 11.45 3.81
CA TYR A 15 -1.84 11.20 2.38
C TYR A 15 -2.55 9.93 1.94
N LEU A 16 -3.26 10.03 0.83
CA LEU A 16 -3.82 8.91 0.10
C LEU A 16 -3.03 8.73 -1.19
N PHE A 17 -2.28 7.64 -1.26
CA PHE A 17 -1.55 7.24 -2.46
C PHE A 17 -2.35 6.17 -3.22
N ILE A 18 -2.47 6.34 -4.54
CA ILE A 18 -3.07 5.37 -5.45
C ILE A 18 -2.00 5.01 -6.47
N SER A 19 -1.50 3.78 -6.40
CA SER A 19 -0.46 3.27 -7.28
C SER A 19 -0.65 1.78 -7.55
N HIS A 20 -0.07 1.31 -8.65
CA HIS A 20 0.11 -0.10 -8.94
C HIS A 20 1.54 -0.57 -8.59
N ASP A 21 2.45 0.38 -8.31
CA ASP A 21 3.81 0.10 -7.89
C ASP A 21 3.85 -0.18 -6.38
N LEU A 22 4.10 -1.45 -6.06
CA LEU A 22 4.16 -1.96 -4.71
C LEU A 22 5.45 -1.56 -3.96
N ASP A 23 6.54 -1.19 -4.64
CA ASP A 23 7.76 -0.66 -4.01
C ASP A 23 7.47 0.71 -3.41
N VAL A 24 6.78 1.57 -4.17
CA VAL A 24 6.34 2.89 -3.70
C VAL A 24 5.37 2.72 -2.53
N ILE A 25 4.35 1.87 -2.65
CA ILE A 25 3.39 1.66 -1.56
C ILE A 25 4.08 1.16 -0.28
N LYS A 26 5.04 0.23 -0.41
CA LYS A 26 5.78 -0.31 0.74
C LYS A 26 6.66 0.73 1.42
N ALA A 27 7.21 1.69 0.67
CA ALA A 27 8.13 2.70 1.21
C ALA A 27 7.42 3.88 1.89
N PHE A 28 6.17 4.17 1.53
CA PHE A 28 5.53 5.44 1.88
C PHE A 28 4.19 5.35 2.61
N CYS A 29 3.51 4.20 2.55
CA CYS A 29 2.21 4.03 3.19
C CYS A 29 2.33 3.26 4.51
N ASP A 30 1.51 3.60 5.49
CA ASP A 30 1.38 2.78 6.73
C ASP A 30 0.37 1.63 6.54
N LYS A 31 -0.68 1.91 5.77
CA LYS A 31 -1.80 1.01 5.49
C LYS A 31 -2.02 0.94 3.99
N VAL A 32 -2.51 -0.22 3.54
CA VAL A 32 -2.84 -0.47 2.14
C VAL A 32 -4.24 -1.05 2.03
N LEU A 33 -4.90 -0.68 0.93
CA LEU A 33 -6.19 -1.20 0.51
C LEU A 33 -6.02 -1.68 -0.94
N VAL A 34 -6.28 -2.96 -1.15
CA VAL A 34 -6.15 -3.64 -2.44
C VAL A 34 -7.53 -3.70 -3.09
N ILE A 35 -7.64 -3.20 -4.32
CA ILE A 35 -8.86 -3.21 -5.11
C ILE A 35 -8.67 -4.12 -6.32
N SER A 36 -9.67 -4.95 -6.60
CA SER A 36 -9.78 -5.73 -7.84
C SER A 36 -11.22 -5.68 -8.32
N GLU A 37 -11.43 -5.46 -9.62
CA GLU A 37 -12.76 -5.41 -10.24
C GLU A 37 -13.76 -4.48 -9.53
N GLY A 38 -13.27 -3.33 -9.05
CA GLY A 38 -14.09 -2.35 -8.32
C GLY A 38 -14.49 -2.78 -6.91
N LYS A 39 -13.91 -3.84 -6.36
CA LYS A 39 -14.15 -4.33 -5.00
C LYS A 39 -12.88 -4.28 -4.17
N VAL A 40 -13.03 -3.90 -2.90
CA VAL A 40 -11.97 -4.03 -1.91
C VAL A 40 -11.80 -5.52 -1.61
N VAL A 41 -10.64 -6.06 -1.96
CA VAL A 41 -10.34 -7.48 -1.77
C VAL A 41 -9.47 -7.74 -0.55
N GLU A 42 -8.71 -6.75 -0.10
CA GLU A 42 -7.88 -6.86 1.10
C GLU A 42 -7.52 -5.47 1.66
N THR A 43 -7.44 -5.36 2.98
CA THR A 43 -7.05 -4.13 3.68
C THR A 43 -6.26 -4.51 4.93
N GLY A 44 -5.20 -3.75 5.23
CA GLY A 44 -4.39 -3.96 6.43
C GLY A 44 -3.20 -3.02 6.51
N THR A 45 -2.34 -3.24 7.49
CA THR A 45 -1.01 -2.59 7.50
C THR A 45 -0.17 -3.13 6.35
N ILE A 46 0.81 -2.35 5.88
CA ILE A 46 1.78 -2.82 4.88
C ILE A 46 2.39 -4.16 5.30
N LYS A 47 2.80 -4.26 6.57
CA LYS A 47 3.42 -5.47 7.11
C LYS A 47 2.51 -6.69 6.98
N GLU A 48 1.25 -6.56 7.37
CA GLU A 48 0.30 -7.68 7.28
C GLU A 48 0.04 -8.10 5.83
N VAL A 49 -0.21 -7.13 4.94
CA VAL A 49 -0.62 -7.42 3.56
C VAL A 49 0.55 -7.90 2.70
N PHE A 50 1.76 -7.42 2.96
CA PHE A 50 2.96 -7.82 2.20
C PHE A 50 3.61 -9.10 2.74
N ASP A 51 3.72 -9.27 4.06
CA ASP A 51 4.39 -10.43 4.64
C ASP A 51 3.44 -11.64 4.76
N ASN A 52 2.14 -11.39 4.96
CA ASN A 52 1.13 -12.44 5.09
C ASN A 52 -0.16 -12.11 4.32
N PRO A 53 -0.10 -11.98 2.98
CA PRO A 53 -1.27 -11.73 2.15
C PRO A 53 -2.32 -12.83 2.33
N LYS A 54 -3.56 -12.45 2.62
CA LYS A 54 -4.67 -13.40 2.82
C LYS A 54 -5.43 -13.68 1.52
N HIS A 55 -5.62 -12.66 0.68
CA HIS A 55 -6.41 -12.81 -0.54
C HIS A 55 -5.58 -13.37 -1.69
N ALA A 56 -6.15 -14.31 -2.46
CA ALA A 56 -5.45 -14.97 -3.57
C ALA A 56 -4.97 -13.99 -4.65
N TYR A 57 -5.75 -12.94 -4.93
CA TYR A 57 -5.34 -11.86 -5.83
C TYR A 57 -4.12 -11.11 -5.32
N THR A 58 -4.09 -10.73 -4.04
CA THR A 58 -2.95 -10.03 -3.42
C THR A 58 -1.69 -10.89 -3.47
N LYS A 59 -1.81 -12.20 -3.21
CA LYS A 59 -0.69 -13.15 -3.36
C LYS A 59 -0.10 -13.10 -4.77
N ARG A 60 -0.95 -13.24 -5.80
CA ARG A 60 -0.53 -13.18 -7.20
C ARG A 60 0.09 -11.83 -7.57
N LEU A 61 -0.46 -10.74 -7.04
CA LEU A 61 0.05 -9.39 -7.26
C LEU A 61 1.46 -9.21 -6.68
N LEU A 62 1.70 -9.72 -5.47
CA LEU A 62 3.02 -9.70 -4.83
C LEU A 62 4.01 -10.65 -5.50
N GLU A 63 3.55 -11.82 -5.96
CA GLU A 63 4.37 -12.79 -6.70
C GLU A 63 4.80 -12.26 -8.07
N SER A 64 3.95 -11.47 -8.73
CA SER A 64 4.26 -10.87 -10.05
C SER A 64 5.34 -9.78 -9.98
N ARG A 65 5.83 -9.45 -8.78
CA ARG A 65 6.92 -8.51 -8.52
C ARG A 65 8.27 -9.20 -8.28
N LEU A 66 8.30 -10.51 -8.03
CA LEU A 66 9.53 -11.32 -7.88
C LEU A 66 10.03 -11.81 -9.24
#